data_AF-A0A7W0TIT7-F1
#
_entry.id   AF-A0A7W0TIT7-F1
#
_cell.length_a   1.000
_cell.length_b   1.000
_cell.length_c   1.000
_cell.angle_alpha   90.00
_cell.angle_beta   90.00
_cell.angle_gamma   90.00
#
_symmetry.space_group_name_H-M   'P 1'
#
loop_
_entity.id
_entity.type
_entity.pdbx_description
1 polymer ?
#
loop_
_entity_poly.entity_id
_entity_poly.type
_entity_poly.pdbx_seq_one_letter_code
_entity_poly.pdbx_strand_id
1 'polypeptide(L)'
;MRQLSRLFAPREREFFDLFEEAGANIVHAAGLLETLVQEWPDHGELARDLVVCEQEGDRITHAIVQRLNQTFVTPIDREDIYALASGLDDIVDWI
;
A
#
# COMPACT_ATOMS: atom_id res chain seq x y z
N MET A 1 17.91 28.81 -15.33
CA MET A 1 16.92 27.73 -15.61
C MET A 1 16.82 26.74 -14.44
N ARG A 2 16.54 27.18 -13.21
CA ARG A 2 16.54 26.30 -12.02
C ARG A 2 15.27 26.43 -11.15
N GLN A 3 14.23 27.09 -11.67
CA GLN A 3 13.02 27.44 -10.92
C GLN A 3 11.73 26.78 -11.43
N LEU A 4 11.69 26.22 -12.65
CA LEU A 4 10.48 25.57 -13.18
C LEU A 4 10.29 24.12 -12.71
N SER A 5 11.37 23.41 -12.36
CA SER A 5 11.30 22.01 -11.89
C SER A 5 10.56 21.84 -10.56
N ARG A 6 10.52 22.88 -9.71
CA ARG A 6 9.82 22.86 -8.42
C ARG A 6 8.29 22.94 -8.52
N LEU A 7 7.74 23.32 -9.67
CA LEU A 7 6.28 23.35 -9.89
C LEU A 7 5.71 21.95 -10.19
N PHE A 8 6.54 21.02 -10.68
CA PHE A 8 6.12 19.66 -11.03
C PHE A 8 6.57 18.62 -9.99
N ALA A 9 7.61 18.90 -9.21
CA ALA A 9 8.23 17.95 -8.28
C ALA A 9 7.49 17.54 -6.98
N PRO A 10 6.51 18.28 -6.40
CA PRO A 10 5.93 17.85 -5.11
C PRO A 10 4.96 16.67 -5.25
N ARG A 11 4.31 16.53 -6.41
CA ARG A 11 3.18 15.60 -6.62
C ARG A 11 3.59 14.17 -6.96
N GLU A 12 4.83 13.96 -7.38
CA GLU A 12 5.35 12.66 -7.82
C GLU A 12 5.74 11.75 -6.63
N ARG A 13 6.15 12.34 -5.50
CA ARG A 13 6.50 11.56 -4.29
C ARG A 13 5.32 10.83 -3.66
N GLU A 14 4.12 11.39 -3.77
CA GLU A 14 2.94 10.83 -3.11
C GLU A 14 2.63 9.39 -3.53
N PHE A 15 2.91 8.97 -4.78
CA PHE A 15 2.75 7.57 -5.18
C PHE A 15 3.75 6.66 -4.45
N PHE A 16 5.01 7.08 -4.37
CA PHE A 16 6.05 6.32 -3.68
C PHE A 16 5.79 6.24 -2.17
N ASP A 17 5.31 7.34 -1.57
CA ASP A 17 4.92 7.37 -0.16
C ASP A 17 3.77 6.37 0.11
N LEU A 18 2.77 6.29 -0.78
CA LEU A 18 1.68 5.30 -0.68
C LEU A 18 2.17 3.86 -0.87
N PHE A 19 3.13 3.62 -1.77
CA PHE A 19 3.74 2.29 -1.92
C PHE A 19 4.57 1.89 -0.70
N GLU A 20 5.29 2.83 -0.08
CA GLU A 20 5.99 2.60 1.18
C GLU A 20 5.01 2.28 2.32
N GLU A 21 3.87 2.97 2.36
CA GLU A 21 2.78 2.70 3.31
C GLU A 21 2.19 1.29 3.12
N ALA A 22 1.88 0.90 1.88
CA ALA A 22 1.42 -0.46 1.56
C ALA A 22 2.45 -1.52 1.97
N GLY A 23 3.73 -1.29 1.67
CA GLY A 23 4.82 -2.18 2.06
C GLY A 23 4.96 -2.34 3.58
N ALA A 24 4.80 -1.24 4.33
CA ALA A 24 4.82 -1.30 5.79
C ALA A 24 3.62 -2.08 6.35
N ASN A 25 2.43 -1.93 5.76
CA ASN A 25 1.24 -2.69 6.13
C ASN A 25 1.43 -4.20 5.89
N ILE A 26 2.00 -4.59 4.74
CA ILE A 26 2.34 -5.98 4.44
C ILE A 26 3.29 -6.57 5.49
N VAL A 27 4.36 -5.85 5.86
CA VAL A 27 5.31 -6.33 6.87
C VAL A 27 4.63 -6.50 8.22
N HIS A 28 3.71 -5.60 8.58
CA HIS A 28 2.93 -5.71 9.80
C HIS A 28 1.99 -6.93 9.78
N ALA A 29 1.21 -7.11 8.71
CA ALA A 29 0.30 -8.23 8.52
C ALA A 29 1.06 -9.57 8.57
N ALA A 30 2.21 -9.67 7.90
CA ALA A 30 3.04 -10.87 7.92
C ALA A 30 3.54 -11.22 9.33
N GLY A 31 3.91 -10.22 10.13
CA GLY A 31 4.30 -10.43 11.53
C GLY A 31 3.16 -10.89 12.43
N LEU A 32 1.94 -10.37 12.20
CA LEU A 32 0.73 -10.83 12.89
C LEU A 32 0.40 -12.28 12.51
N LEU A 33 0.51 -12.64 11.23
CA LEU A 33 0.29 -14.00 10.76
C LEU A 33 1.31 -14.98 11.36
N GLU A 34 2.60 -14.60 11.39
CA GLU A 34 3.62 -15.41 12.05
C GLU A 34 3.26 -15.69 13.51
N THR A 35 2.85 -14.66 14.25
CA THR A 35 2.44 -14.79 15.65
C THR A 35 1.20 -15.68 15.80
N LEU A 36 0.19 -15.49 14.94
CA LEU A 36 -1.04 -16.27 14.94
C LEU A 36 -0.76 -17.76 14.72
N VAL A 37 0.16 -18.11 13.82
CA VAL A 37 0.57 -19.49 13.57
C VAL A 37 1.33 -20.08 14.76
N GLN A 38 2.19 -19.28 15.42
CA GLN A 38 2.97 -19.72 16.58
C GLN A 38 2.11 -19.97 17.82
N GLU A 39 1.08 -19.16 18.04
CA GLU A 39 0.21 -19.23 19.22
C GLU A 39 -1.01 -20.16 19.03
N TRP A 40 -1.14 -20.79 17.86
CA TRP A 40 -2.28 -21.65 17.54
C TRP A 40 -2.51 -22.78 18.58
N PRO A 41 -3.76 -23.03 19.03
CA PRO A 41 -5.02 -22.44 18.57
C PRO A 41 -5.48 -21.23 19.38
N ASP A 42 -4.66 -20.61 20.20
CA ASP A 42 -5.03 -19.45 21.01
C ASP A 42 -4.63 -18.17 20.26
N HIS A 43 -5.57 -17.62 19.47
CA HIS A 43 -5.31 -16.59 18.46
C HIS A 43 -5.81 -15.20 18.89
N GLY A 44 -6.29 -15.07 20.14
CA GLY A 44 -6.66 -13.80 20.76
C GLY A 44 -7.44 -12.85 19.85
N GLU A 45 -6.92 -11.62 19.70
CA GLU A 45 -7.43 -10.62 18.77
C GLU A 45 -6.65 -10.58 17.44
N LEU A 46 -5.63 -11.42 17.25
CA LEU A 46 -4.70 -11.38 16.10
C LEU A 46 -5.43 -11.54 14.76
N ALA A 47 -6.45 -12.40 14.71
CA ALA A 47 -7.27 -12.57 13.51
C ALA A 47 -8.08 -11.30 13.17
N ARG A 48 -8.51 -10.54 14.18
CA ARG A 48 -9.17 -9.24 13.96
C ARG A 48 -8.15 -8.21 13.49
N ASP A 49 -6.95 -8.20 14.05
CA ASP A 49 -5.89 -7.27 13.66
C ASP A 49 -5.43 -7.52 12.21
N LEU A 50 -5.42 -8.77 11.75
CA LEU A 50 -5.21 -9.10 10.33
C LEU A 50 -6.29 -8.53 9.42
N VAL A 51 -7.57 -8.60 9.82
CA VAL A 51 -8.67 -7.95 9.08
C VAL A 51 -8.50 -6.43 9.03
N VAL A 52 -7.95 -5.81 10.07
CA VAL A 52 -7.63 -4.37 10.05
C VAL A 52 -6.50 -4.08 9.05
N CYS A 53 -5.51 -4.96 8.93
CA CYS A 53 -4.46 -4.81 7.92
C CYS A 53 -5.01 -4.93 6.50
N GLU A 54 -5.94 -5.85 6.24
CA GLU A 54 -6.62 -5.98 4.94
C GLU A 54 -7.36 -4.69 4.58
N GLN A 55 -8.20 -4.18 5.48
CA GLN A 55 -8.93 -2.91 5.29
C GLN A 55 -8.00 -1.73 5.02
N GLU A 56 -6.83 -1.70 5.66
CA GLU A 56 -5.82 -0.67 5.44
C GLU A 56 -5.13 -0.81 4.08
N GLY A 57 -4.85 -2.04 3.63
CA GLY A 57 -4.37 -2.33 2.28
C GLY A 57 -5.35 -1.79 1.23
N ASP A 58 -6.62 -2.17 1.36
CA ASP A 58 -7.74 -1.73 0.53
C ASP A 58 -7.81 -0.19 0.43
N ARG A 59 -7.67 0.49 1.58
CA ARG A 59 -7.67 1.96 1.66
C ARG A 59 -6.51 2.56 0.89
N ILE A 60 -5.30 2.00 1.03
CA ILE A 60 -4.09 2.49 0.34
C ILE A 60 -4.21 2.26 -1.17
N THR A 61 -4.65 1.07 -1.59
CA THR A 61 -4.91 0.73 -2.99
C THR A 61 -5.92 1.71 -3.59
N HIS A 62 -7.02 1.98 -2.89
CA HIS A 62 -8.00 2.99 -3.30
C HIS A 62 -7.39 4.39 -3.44
N ALA A 63 -6.55 4.81 -2.48
CA ALA A 63 -5.88 6.11 -2.53
C ALA A 63 -4.95 6.24 -3.74
N ILE A 64 -4.18 5.19 -4.06
CA ILE A 64 -3.31 5.15 -5.25
C ILE A 64 -4.16 5.29 -6.53
N VAL A 65 -5.23 4.51 -6.66
CA VAL A 65 -6.11 4.54 -7.84
C VAL A 65 -6.80 5.91 -7.98
N GLN A 66 -7.30 6.47 -6.89
CA GLN A 66 -7.90 7.79 -6.88
C GLN A 66 -6.90 8.85 -7.33
N ARG A 67 -5.67 8.79 -6.83
CA ARG A 67 -4.60 9.71 -7.20
C ARG A 67 -4.20 9.54 -8.66
N LEU A 68 -4.09 8.31 -9.14
CA LEU A 68 -3.80 8.00 -10.54
C LEU A 68 -4.85 8.64 -11.47
N ASN A 69 -6.12 8.57 -11.10
CA ASN A 69 -7.23 9.18 -11.87
C ASN A 69 -7.18 10.72 -11.87
N GLN A 70 -6.62 11.35 -10.84
CA GLN A 70 -6.50 12.82 -10.72
C GLN A 70 -5.17 13.37 -11.25
N THR A 71 -4.27 12.48 -11.71
CA THR A 71 -2.92 12.86 -12.13
C THR A 71 -2.77 12.74 -13.64
N PHE A 72 -2.44 13.86 -14.29
CA PHE A 72 -2.24 13.89 -15.75
C PHE A 72 -0.86 13.36 -16.18
N VAL A 73 0.20 13.67 -15.42
CA VAL A 73 1.58 13.19 -15.66
C VAL A 73 2.01 12.37 -14.45
N THR A 74 2.31 11.09 -14.67
CA THR A 74 2.79 10.17 -13.64
C THR A 74 4.31 10.03 -13.67
N PRO A 75 4.93 9.69 -12.53
CA PRO A 75 6.39 9.55 -12.43
C PRO A 75 6.94 8.31 -13.17
N ILE A 76 6.10 7.29 -13.34
CA ILE A 76 6.32 6.07 -14.13
C ILE A 76 5.04 5.74 -14.90
N ASP A 77 5.04 4.64 -15.65
CA ASP A 77 3.87 4.22 -16.43
C ASP A 77 2.65 3.96 -15.54
N ARG A 78 1.48 4.41 -16.01
CA ARG A 78 0.22 4.33 -15.24
C ARG A 78 -0.19 2.88 -14.97
N GLU A 79 0.05 2.02 -15.94
CA GLU A 79 -0.23 0.59 -15.85
C GLU A 79 0.64 -0.07 -14.77
N ASP A 80 1.92 0.32 -14.68
CA ASP A 80 2.83 -0.17 -13.64
C ASP A 80 2.41 0.29 -12.25
N ILE A 81 1.95 1.54 -12.10
CA ILE A 81 1.42 2.04 -10.81
C ILE A 81 0.21 1.20 -10.36
N TYR A 82 -0.71 0.93 -11.28
CA TYR A 82 -1.90 0.14 -10.99
C TYR A 82 -1.54 -1.31 -10.66
N ALA A 83 -0.67 -1.93 -11.48
CA ALA A 83 -0.24 -3.31 -11.29
C ALA A 83 0.53 -3.49 -9.97
N LEU A 84 1.38 -2.52 -9.61
CA LEU A 84 2.09 -2.55 -8.34
C LEU A 84 1.15 -2.39 -7.15
N ALA A 85 0.20 -1.45 -7.20
CA ALA A 85 -0.79 -1.29 -6.13
C ALA A 85 -1.60 -2.58 -5.92
N SER A 86 -2.18 -3.13 -6.98
CA SER A 86 -2.95 -4.38 -6.93
C SER A 86 -2.10 -5.57 -6.46
N GLY A 87 -0.85 -5.67 -6.91
CA GLY A 87 0.03 -6.77 -6.49
C GLY A 87 0.47 -6.68 -5.02
N LEU A 88 0.55 -5.47 -4.45
CA LEU A 88 0.80 -5.27 -3.02
C LEU A 88 -0.45 -5.61 -2.18
N ASP A 89 -1.61 -5.21 -2.65
CA ASP A 89 -2.93 -5.52 -2.07
C ASP A 89 -3.14 -7.03 -1.94
N ASP A 90 -2.94 -7.75 -3.05
CA ASP A 90 -3.07 -9.21 -3.11
C ASP A 90 -2.24 -9.90 -2.01
N ILE A 91 -1.04 -9.40 -1.66
CA ILE A 91 -0.21 -10.01 -0.62
C ILE A 91 -0.92 -10.00 0.73
N VAL A 92 -1.59 -8.89 1.07
CA VAL A 92 -2.35 -8.78 2.33
C VAL A 92 -3.60 -9.66 2.27
N ASP A 93 -4.27 -9.76 1.12
CA ASP A 93 -5.44 -10.64 0.92
C ASP A 93 -5.12 -12.14 1.06
N TRP A 94 -3.89 -12.54 0.73
CA TRP A 94 -3.42 -13.92 0.88
C TRP A 94 -2.93 -14.28 2.29
N ILE A 95 -2.69 -13.27 3.14
CA ILE A 95 -2.27 -13.44 4.54
C ILE A 95 -3.48 -13.82 5.41
#